data_AF-A0A4U5P6N6-F1
#
_entry.id   AF-A0A4U5P6N6-F1
#
_cell.length_a   1.000
_cell.length_b   1.000
_cell.length_c   1.000
_cell.angle_alpha   90.00
_cell.angle_beta   90.00
_cell.angle_gamma   90.00
#
_symmetry.space_group_name_H-M   'P 1'
#
loop_
_entity.id
_entity.type
_entity.pdbx_description
1 polymer ?
#
loop_
_entity_poly.entity_id
_entity_poly.type
_entity_poly.pdbx_seq_one_letter_code
_entity_poly.pdbx_strand_id
1 'polypeptide(L)'
;MNDTVDKLVIFLAKRDGIDKLVKTFQYVSKLVHWHVEATHPDAAMRFKQWELASGLSRKAFRTGRFLTGFNALRRGPGATPTLKVLAVLANAGEMVYFFFDHFLWLSRIGTLDAKLARRMSFISAWGESFGYIFFIIADFIIMKEGLETERRLLITSKEDGSEDAKESTRKIGAERVMRLMAVAANVADLIIALADIEPNPFCNHAVTLGISGLVSAWAGWYRNWPS
;
A
#
# COMPACT_ATOMS: atom_id res chain seq x y z
N MET A 1 -8.86 11.01 -25.60
CA MET A 1 -8.09 10.56 -24.42
C MET A 1 -8.93 9.55 -23.68
N ASN A 2 -8.86 8.27 -24.02
CA ASN A 2 -9.67 7.24 -23.34
C ASN A 2 -9.29 5.79 -23.63
N ASP A 3 -8.22 5.53 -24.39
CA ASP A 3 -7.78 4.14 -24.56
C ASP A 3 -6.92 3.68 -23.36
N THR A 4 -6.63 2.39 -23.32
CA THR A 4 -5.85 1.78 -22.24
C THR A 4 -4.42 2.33 -22.15
N VAL A 5 -3.86 2.77 -23.28
CA VAL A 5 -2.50 3.33 -23.34
C VAL A 5 -2.48 4.70 -22.68
N ASP A 6 -3.45 5.56 -22.98
CA ASP A 6 -3.63 6.87 -22.31
C ASP A 6 -3.73 6.68 -20.79
N LYS A 7 -4.55 5.72 -20.34
CA LYS A 7 -4.71 5.42 -18.90
C LYS A 7 -3.41 4.94 -18.27
N LEU A 8 -2.65 4.09 -18.96
CA LEU A 8 -1.35 3.64 -18.49
C LEU A 8 -0.35 4.80 -18.38
N VAL A 9 -0.31 5.70 -19.36
CA VAL A 9 0.56 6.90 -19.32
C VAL A 9 0.21 7.78 -18.13
N ILE A 10 -1.07 8.05 -17.88
CA ILE A 10 -1.53 8.83 -16.72
C ILE A 10 -1.18 8.15 -15.40
N PHE A 11 -1.34 6.83 -15.33
CA PHE A 11 -0.97 6.04 -14.16
C PHE A 11 0.53 6.15 -13.86
N LEU A 12 1.38 5.91 -14.86
CA LEU A 12 2.84 5.91 -14.72
C LEU A 12 3.43 7.31 -14.52
N ALA A 13 2.75 8.37 -14.96
CA ALA A 13 3.14 9.75 -14.70
C ALA A 13 3.04 10.14 -13.21
N LYS A 14 2.27 9.39 -12.41
CA LYS A 14 2.13 9.62 -10.97
C LYS A 14 3.17 8.82 -10.20
N ARG A 15 3.74 9.44 -9.17
CA ARG A 15 4.66 8.79 -8.20
C ARG A 15 4.12 7.45 -7.69
N ASP A 16 2.85 7.39 -7.34
CA ASP A 16 2.27 6.18 -6.77
C ASP A 16 2.13 5.08 -7.84
N GLY A 17 1.83 5.44 -9.10
CA GLY A 17 1.76 4.46 -10.19
C GLY A 17 3.11 3.82 -10.50
N ILE A 18 4.18 4.63 -10.60
CA ILE A 18 5.54 4.09 -10.80
C ILE A 18 6.00 3.25 -9.60
N ASP A 19 5.69 3.65 -8.35
CA ASP A 19 5.98 2.82 -7.16
C ASP A 19 5.28 1.46 -7.23
N LYS A 20 4.01 1.40 -7.65
CA LYS A 20 3.29 0.12 -7.80
C LYS A 20 3.83 -0.75 -8.92
N LEU A 21 4.25 -0.18 -10.06
CA LEU A 21 4.92 -0.93 -11.11
C LEU A 21 6.24 -1.54 -10.62
N VAL A 22 7.09 -0.72 -10.01
CA VAL A 22 8.40 -1.18 -9.54
C VAL A 22 8.25 -2.15 -8.35
N LYS A 23 7.17 -2.03 -7.56
CA LYS A 23 6.81 -3.02 -6.55
C LYS A 23 6.50 -4.37 -7.18
N THR A 24 5.73 -4.40 -8.27
CA THR A 24 5.48 -5.63 -9.04
C THR A 24 6.80 -6.27 -9.47
N PHE A 25 7.74 -5.50 -10.05
CA PHE A 25 9.05 -6.00 -10.45
C PHE A 25 9.85 -6.60 -9.29
N GLN A 26 9.89 -5.90 -8.15
CA GLN A 26 10.57 -6.38 -6.95
C GLN A 26 10.06 -7.74 -6.49
N TYR A 27 8.73 -7.94 -6.41
CA TYR A 27 8.20 -9.16 -5.82
C TYR A 27 8.01 -10.30 -6.82
N VAL A 28 7.83 -10.01 -8.12
CA VAL A 28 7.96 -11.02 -9.17
C VAL A 28 9.38 -11.58 -9.18
N SER A 29 10.40 -10.71 -9.21
CA SER A 29 11.79 -11.16 -9.20
C SER A 29 12.16 -11.93 -7.95
N LYS A 30 11.61 -11.56 -6.78
CA LYS A 30 11.76 -12.33 -5.53
C LYS A 30 11.22 -13.76 -5.64
N LEU A 31 10.03 -13.95 -6.22
CA LEU A 31 9.43 -15.28 -6.38
C LEU A 31 10.18 -16.11 -7.42
N VAL A 32 10.59 -15.49 -8.53
CA VAL A 32 11.37 -16.18 -9.55
C VAL A 32 12.74 -16.59 -9.01
N HIS A 33 13.43 -15.71 -8.27
CA HIS A 33 14.66 -16.05 -7.55
C HIS A 33 14.48 -17.31 -6.70
N TRP A 34 13.46 -17.32 -5.84
CA TRP A 34 13.18 -18.47 -4.97
C TRP A 34 12.90 -19.75 -5.76
N HIS A 35 12.19 -19.66 -6.88
CA HIS A 35 11.86 -20.82 -7.71
C HIS A 35 13.08 -21.44 -8.41
N VAL A 36 14.01 -20.60 -8.89
CA VAL A 36 15.15 -21.06 -9.71
C VAL A 36 16.45 -21.21 -8.92
N GLU A 37 16.49 -20.84 -7.64
CA GLU A 37 17.68 -20.87 -6.76
C GLU A 37 18.36 -22.25 -6.75
N ALA A 38 17.58 -23.33 -6.70
CA ALA A 38 18.10 -24.70 -6.63
C ALA A 38 18.58 -25.26 -7.98
N THR A 39 18.09 -24.74 -9.10
CA THR A 39 18.28 -25.34 -10.43
C THR A 39 19.11 -24.50 -11.39
N HIS A 40 19.08 -23.17 -11.24
CA HIS A 40 19.77 -22.23 -12.13
C HIS A 40 20.39 -21.08 -11.33
N PRO A 41 21.54 -21.29 -10.65
CA PRO A 41 22.15 -20.31 -9.75
C PRO A 41 22.47 -18.96 -10.40
N ASP A 42 22.94 -18.96 -11.66
CA ASP A 42 23.24 -17.73 -12.40
C ASP A 42 21.98 -16.91 -12.68
N ALA A 43 20.87 -17.57 -13.04
CA ALA A 43 19.59 -16.91 -13.23
C ALA A 43 19.05 -16.38 -11.90
N ALA A 44 19.15 -17.18 -10.83
CA ALA A 44 18.75 -16.77 -9.48
C ALA A 44 19.46 -15.46 -9.10
N MET A 45 20.78 -15.38 -9.26
CA MET A 45 21.54 -14.17 -8.94
C MET A 45 21.04 -12.93 -9.72
N ARG A 46 20.71 -13.07 -11.01
CA ARG A 46 20.14 -11.97 -11.81
C ARG A 46 18.79 -11.51 -11.27
N PHE A 47 17.91 -12.45 -10.91
CA PHE A 47 16.62 -12.11 -10.29
C PHE A 47 16.80 -11.50 -8.90
N LYS A 48 17.82 -11.92 -8.14
CA LYS A 48 18.15 -11.29 -6.85
C LYS A 48 18.56 -9.84 -7.02
N GLN A 49 19.43 -9.56 -8.00
CA GLN A 49 19.85 -8.19 -8.31
C GLN A 49 18.65 -7.34 -8.75
N TRP A 50 17.74 -7.89 -9.56
CA TRP A 50 16.53 -7.21 -9.97
C TRP A 50 15.60 -6.89 -8.78
N GLU A 51 15.43 -7.81 -7.83
CA GLU A 51 14.70 -7.59 -6.58
C GLU A 51 15.29 -6.40 -5.81
N LEU A 52 16.60 -6.45 -5.56
CA LEU A 52 17.30 -5.45 -4.75
C LEU A 52 17.29 -4.06 -5.42
N ALA A 53 17.56 -3.99 -6.72
CA ALA A 53 17.54 -2.74 -7.48
C ALA A 53 16.14 -2.12 -7.48
N SER A 54 15.10 -2.93 -7.71
CA SER A 54 13.71 -2.47 -7.66
C SER A 54 13.34 -1.94 -6.26
N GLY A 55 13.75 -2.65 -5.19
CA GLY A 55 13.52 -2.22 -3.82
C GLY A 55 14.18 -0.89 -3.46
N LEU A 56 15.42 -0.65 -3.92
CA LEU A 56 16.12 0.62 -3.72
C LEU A 56 15.46 1.77 -4.51
N SER A 57 15.11 1.54 -5.78
CA SER A 57 14.44 2.52 -6.64
C SER A 57 13.12 3.00 -6.04
N ARG A 58 12.33 2.09 -5.46
CA ARG A 58 11.08 2.46 -4.78
C ARG A 58 11.29 3.39 -3.61
N LYS A 59 12.30 3.15 -2.77
CA LYS A 59 12.61 4.06 -1.66
C LYS A 59 12.96 5.46 -2.18
N ALA A 60 13.73 5.54 -3.26
CA ALA A 60 14.05 6.81 -3.93
C ALA A 60 12.78 7.50 -4.46
N PHE A 61 11.90 6.80 -5.18
CA PHE A 61 10.67 7.39 -5.73
C PHE A 61 9.67 7.85 -4.66
N ARG A 62 9.71 7.26 -3.46
CA ARG A 62 8.87 7.67 -2.32
C ARG A 62 9.44 8.87 -1.56
N THR A 63 10.47 9.53 -2.10
CA THR A 63 11.02 10.73 -1.49
C THR A 63 9.94 11.80 -1.28
N GLY A 64 9.91 12.40 -0.10
CA GLY A 64 8.91 13.41 0.29
C GLY A 64 7.50 12.87 0.57
N ARG A 65 7.27 11.55 0.52
CA ARG A 65 5.93 10.97 0.73
C ARG A 65 5.37 11.17 2.13
N PHE A 66 6.21 11.38 3.15
CA PHE A 66 5.75 11.74 4.50
C PHE A 66 4.91 13.02 4.51
N LEU A 67 5.10 13.94 3.55
CA LEU A 67 4.28 15.15 3.43
C LEU A 67 2.82 14.87 3.06
N THR A 68 2.53 13.71 2.46
CA THR A 68 1.15 13.30 2.17
C THR A 68 0.36 13.12 3.46
N GLY A 69 0.93 12.40 4.44
CA GLY A 69 0.31 12.23 5.76
C GLY A 69 0.14 13.56 6.49
N PHE A 70 1.17 14.40 6.48
CA PHE A 70 1.10 15.74 7.09
C PHE A 70 -0.01 16.61 6.46
N ASN A 71 -0.10 16.62 5.13
CA ASN A 71 -1.12 17.40 4.43
C ASN A 71 -2.53 16.84 4.65
N ALA A 72 -2.69 15.52 4.82
CA ALA A 72 -3.97 14.91 5.17
C ALA A 72 -4.46 15.40 6.54
N LEU A 73 -3.57 15.49 7.54
CA LEU A 73 -3.91 16.03 8.85
C LEU A 73 -4.28 17.52 8.79
N ARG A 74 -3.55 18.31 7.99
CA ARG A 74 -3.83 19.74 7.82
C ARG A 74 -5.18 20.03 7.17
N ARG A 75 -5.65 19.16 6.26
CA ARG A 75 -6.88 19.37 5.49
C ARG A 75 -8.17 18.87 6.17
N GLY A 76 -8.06 18.33 7.39
CA GLY A 76 -9.21 17.86 8.16
C GLY A 76 -9.26 16.32 8.22
N PRO A 77 -8.99 15.71 9.39
CA PRO A 77 -8.73 14.27 9.48
C PRO A 77 -9.97 13.34 9.39
N GLY A 78 -11.08 13.74 8.77
CA GLY A 78 -12.25 12.87 8.59
C GLY A 78 -13.56 13.48 9.11
N ALA A 79 -14.67 12.82 8.81
CA ALA A 79 -16.01 13.35 9.05
C ALA A 79 -16.43 13.27 10.53
N THR A 80 -16.18 12.13 11.18
CA THR A 80 -16.59 11.87 12.58
C THR A 80 -15.42 12.01 13.55
N PRO A 81 -15.65 12.29 14.84
CA PRO A 81 -14.57 12.36 15.85
C PRO A 81 -13.71 11.09 15.89
N THR A 82 -14.33 9.92 15.79
CA THR A 82 -13.62 8.64 15.74
C THR A 82 -12.70 8.54 14.53
N LEU A 83 -13.22 8.84 13.33
CA LEU A 83 -12.40 8.81 12.11
C LEU A 83 -11.29 9.85 12.15
N LYS A 84 -11.49 11.01 12.80
CA LYS A 84 -10.45 12.01 13.03
C LYS A 84 -9.29 11.47 13.86
N VAL A 85 -9.59 10.81 14.98
CA VAL A 85 -8.55 10.20 15.82
C VAL A 85 -7.81 9.11 15.06
N LEU A 86 -8.54 8.22 14.37
CA LEU A 86 -7.94 7.15 13.58
C LEU A 86 -7.04 7.70 12.47
N ALA A 87 -7.47 8.74 11.76
CA ALA A 87 -6.67 9.38 10.73
C ALA A 87 -5.42 10.05 11.30
N VAL A 88 -5.49 10.69 12.48
CA VAL A 88 -4.32 11.24 13.17
C VAL A 88 -3.28 10.14 13.43
N LEU A 89 -3.72 9.03 14.02
CA LEU A 89 -2.82 7.90 14.34
C LEU A 89 -2.26 7.24 13.07
N ALA A 90 -3.11 6.99 12.07
CA ALA A 90 -2.73 6.36 10.82
C ALA A 90 -1.68 7.19 10.05
N ASN A 91 -1.95 8.48 9.84
CA ASN A 91 -1.04 9.36 9.09
C ASN A 91 0.23 9.69 9.88
N ALA A 92 0.19 9.72 11.21
CA ALA A 92 1.40 9.86 12.02
C ALA A 92 2.34 8.66 11.83
N GLY A 93 1.80 7.44 11.81
CA GLY A 93 2.55 6.23 11.47
C GLY A 93 3.16 6.29 10.06
N GLU A 94 2.36 6.66 9.06
CA GLU A 94 2.81 6.82 7.67
C GLU A 94 3.92 7.90 7.52
N MET A 95 3.82 8.99 8.28
CA MET A 95 4.85 10.02 8.33
C MET A 95 6.17 9.49 8.88
N VAL A 96 6.13 8.78 10.03
CA VAL A 96 7.32 8.14 10.62
C VAL A 96 7.92 7.15 9.63
N TYR A 97 7.08 6.28 9.05
CA TYR A 97 7.50 5.32 8.05
C TYR A 97 8.31 6.00 6.94
N PHE A 98 7.65 6.87 6.16
CA PHE A 98 8.31 7.41 4.99
C PHE A 98 9.50 8.26 5.36
N PHE A 99 9.46 9.02 6.47
CA PHE A 99 10.60 9.83 6.88
C PHE A 99 11.84 8.98 7.16
N PHE A 100 11.72 7.91 7.96
CA PHE A 100 12.85 7.04 8.29
C PHE A 100 13.28 6.12 7.15
N ASP A 101 12.38 5.81 6.21
CA ASP A 101 12.70 5.06 5.00
C ASP A 101 13.74 5.78 4.11
N HIS A 102 13.82 7.12 4.15
CA HIS A 102 14.85 7.89 3.44
C HIS A 102 16.24 7.62 4.02
N PHE A 103 16.38 7.64 5.35
CA PHE A 103 17.65 7.38 6.00
C PHE A 103 18.09 5.92 5.81
N LEU A 104 17.14 4.98 5.81
CA LEU A 104 17.40 3.59 5.43
C LEU A 104 17.95 3.51 4.01
N TRP A 105 17.31 4.19 3.05
CA TRP A 105 17.76 4.22 1.66
C TRP A 105 19.17 4.79 1.53
N LEU A 106 19.42 5.98 2.09
CA LEU A 106 20.74 6.63 2.07
C LEU A 106 21.84 5.78 2.72
N SER A 107 21.51 5.06 3.79
CA SER A 107 22.44 4.11 4.43
C SER A 107 22.72 2.90 3.54
N ARG A 108 21.70 2.35 2.85
CA ARG A 108 21.88 1.19 1.96
C ARG A 108 22.68 1.51 0.68
N ILE A 109 22.65 2.74 0.20
CA ILE A 109 23.44 3.16 -0.98
C ILE A 109 24.83 3.71 -0.61
N GLY A 110 25.17 3.75 0.69
CA GLY A 110 26.49 4.17 1.17
C GLY A 110 26.68 5.68 1.36
N THR A 111 25.62 6.49 1.27
CA THR A 111 25.69 7.93 1.58
C THR A 111 25.76 8.19 3.09
N LEU A 112 25.11 7.34 3.90
CA LEU A 112 25.18 7.37 5.37
C LEU A 112 25.85 6.10 5.90
N ASP A 113 26.24 6.10 7.17
CA ASP A 113 26.81 4.92 7.85
C ASP A 113 25.86 3.71 7.72
N ALA A 114 26.39 2.58 7.25
CA ALA A 114 25.68 1.31 7.11
C ALA A 114 25.08 0.80 8.44
N LYS A 115 25.66 1.18 9.58
CA LYS A 115 25.14 0.83 10.91
C LYS A 115 23.75 1.42 11.17
N LEU A 116 23.41 2.53 10.52
CA LEU A 116 22.09 3.16 10.65
C LEU A 116 21.00 2.32 9.97
N ALA A 117 21.31 1.56 8.92
CA ALA A 117 20.32 0.81 8.14
C ALA A 117 19.41 -0.05 9.02
N ARG A 118 19.96 -0.84 9.95
CA ARG A 118 19.15 -1.71 10.81
C ARG A 118 18.18 -0.90 11.69
N ARG A 119 18.69 0.16 12.34
CA ARG A 119 17.88 1.01 13.22
C ARG A 119 16.80 1.76 12.44
N MET A 120 17.15 2.31 11.27
CA MET A 120 16.21 3.04 10.42
C MET A 120 15.15 2.10 9.85
N SER A 121 15.51 0.86 9.46
CA SER A 121 14.55 -0.17 9.01
C SER A 121 13.53 -0.48 10.09
N PHE A 122 13.98 -0.70 11.33
CA PHE A 122 13.09 -1.00 12.44
C PHE A 122 12.11 0.15 12.72
N ILE A 123 12.59 1.39 12.84
CA ILE A 123 11.74 2.56 13.11
C ILE A 123 10.74 2.79 11.97
N SER A 124 11.21 2.67 10.73
CA SER A 124 10.41 2.77 9.52
C SER A 124 9.29 1.72 9.51
N ALA A 125 9.64 0.45 9.72
CA ALA A 125 8.69 -0.65 9.74
C ALA A 125 7.68 -0.52 10.89
N TRP A 126 8.12 -0.09 12.07
CA TRP A 126 7.23 0.12 13.22
C TRP A 126 6.20 1.22 12.94
N GLY A 127 6.63 2.36 12.37
CA GLY A 127 5.71 3.42 11.94
C GLY A 127 4.72 2.95 10.88
N GLU A 128 5.19 2.15 9.92
CA GLU A 128 4.37 1.55 8.86
C GLU A 128 3.30 0.62 9.45
N SER A 129 3.70 -0.33 10.31
CA SER A 129 2.77 -1.24 10.99
C SER A 129 1.75 -0.49 11.85
N PHE A 130 2.20 0.50 12.63
CA PHE A 130 1.32 1.33 13.45
C PHE A 130 0.26 2.02 12.58
N GLY A 131 0.69 2.68 11.49
CA GLY A 131 -0.21 3.38 10.58
C GLY A 131 -1.25 2.45 9.94
N TYR A 132 -0.83 1.27 9.47
CA TYR A 132 -1.72 0.31 8.81
C TYR A 132 -2.82 -0.23 9.71
N ILE A 133 -2.54 -0.49 10.99
CA ILE A 133 -3.57 -0.94 11.93
C ILE A 133 -4.74 0.05 11.96
N PHE A 134 -4.46 1.35 12.06
CA PHE A 134 -5.50 2.38 12.10
C PHE A 134 -6.17 2.61 10.74
N PHE A 135 -5.44 2.52 9.63
CA PHE A 135 -6.07 2.56 8.30
C PHE A 135 -7.06 1.40 8.11
N ILE A 136 -6.68 0.18 8.49
CA ILE A 136 -7.54 -1.00 8.40
C ILE A 136 -8.81 -0.81 9.25
N ILE A 137 -8.67 -0.35 10.50
CA ILE A 137 -9.82 -0.09 11.38
C ILE A 137 -10.74 0.98 10.75
N ALA A 138 -10.16 2.08 10.24
CA ALA A 138 -10.93 3.15 9.61
C ALA A 138 -11.68 2.65 8.36
N ASP A 139 -11.03 1.86 7.49
CA ASP A 139 -11.68 1.30 6.30
C ASP A 139 -12.81 0.34 6.67
N PHE A 140 -12.69 -0.47 7.73
CA PHE A 140 -13.78 -1.33 8.21
C PHE A 140 -14.98 -0.52 8.73
N ILE A 141 -14.75 0.57 9.46
CA ILE A 141 -15.82 1.47 9.92
C ILE A 141 -16.55 2.07 8.73
N ILE A 142 -15.82 2.64 7.76
CA ILE A 142 -16.39 3.26 6.55
C ILE A 142 -17.17 2.22 5.73
N MET A 143 -16.65 1.00 5.58
CA MET A 143 -17.36 -0.07 4.87
C MET A 143 -18.67 -0.45 5.57
N LYS A 144 -18.69 -0.52 6.90
CA LYS A 144 -19.90 -0.78 7.68
C LYS A 144 -20.93 0.33 7.51
N GLU A 145 -20.53 1.59 7.61
CA GLU A 145 -21.40 2.75 7.38
C GLU A 145 -21.97 2.77 5.95
N GLY A 146 -21.15 2.41 4.96
CA GLY A 146 -21.57 2.26 3.57
C GLY A 146 -22.60 1.15 3.36
N LEU A 147 -22.42 -0.01 4.01
CA LEU A 147 -23.38 -1.12 3.98
C LEU A 147 -24.73 -0.76 4.61
N GLU A 148 -24.72 -0.08 5.75
CA GLU A 148 -25.94 0.40 6.40
C GLU A 148 -26.68 1.42 5.52
N THR A 149 -25.94 2.28 4.83
CA THR A 149 -26.49 3.28 3.90
C THR A 149 -27.08 2.61 2.67
N GLU A 150 -26.39 1.64 2.08
CA GLU A 150 -26.92 0.81 0.97
C GLU A 150 -28.23 0.13 1.37
N ARG A 151 -28.28 -0.47 2.57
CA ARG A 151 -29.48 -1.13 3.08
C ARG A 151 -30.66 -0.17 3.22
N ARG A 152 -30.43 1.04 3.73
CA ARG A 152 -31.46 2.09 3.84
C ARG A 152 -31.97 2.51 2.47
N LEU A 153 -31.06 2.75 1.52
CA LEU A 153 -31.42 3.11 0.15
C LEU A 153 -32.25 2.02 -0.54
N LEU A 154 -31.89 0.74 -0.36
CA LEU A 154 -32.64 -0.37 -0.93
C LEU A 154 -34.07 -0.46 -0.38
N ILE A 155 -34.27 -0.17 0.91
CA ILE A 155 -35.61 -0.14 1.52
C ILE A 155 -36.44 1.00 0.93
N THR A 156 -35.89 2.22 0.89
CA THR A 156 -36.59 3.40 0.33
C THR A 156 -36.83 3.27 -1.18
N SER A 157 -35.89 2.67 -1.94
CA SER A 157 -36.00 2.53 -3.40
C SER A 157 -37.07 1.54 -3.86
N LYS A 158 -37.48 0.58 -3.01
CA LYS A 158 -38.58 -0.33 -3.32
C LYS A 158 -39.92 0.40 -3.40
N GLU A 159 -40.01 1.58 -2.79
CA GLU A 159 -41.22 2.41 -2.82
C GLU A 159 -41.21 3.41 -3.99
N ASP A 160 -40.04 3.80 -4.52
CA ASP A 160 -39.92 4.97 -5.42
C ASP A 160 -39.23 4.74 -6.77
N GLY A 161 -38.66 3.54 -7.04
CA GLY A 161 -38.17 3.15 -8.39
C GLY A 161 -37.07 4.01 -9.03
N SER A 162 -36.53 5.00 -8.32
CA SER A 162 -35.65 6.06 -8.83
C SER A 162 -34.29 5.54 -9.36
N GLU A 163 -33.86 6.07 -10.52
CA GLU A 163 -32.53 5.81 -11.08
C GLU A 163 -31.40 6.31 -10.16
N ASP A 164 -31.63 7.36 -9.37
CA ASP A 164 -30.66 7.92 -8.43
C ASP A 164 -30.32 6.92 -7.30
N ALA A 165 -31.30 6.13 -6.87
CA ALA A 165 -31.09 5.08 -5.87
C ALA A 165 -30.19 3.95 -6.43
N LYS A 166 -30.34 3.62 -7.72
CA LYS A 166 -29.48 2.63 -8.39
C LYS A 166 -28.06 3.17 -8.57
N GLU A 167 -27.91 4.44 -8.95
CA GLU A 167 -26.59 5.05 -9.13
C GLU A 167 -25.83 5.17 -7.80
N SER A 168 -26.51 5.61 -6.74
CA SER A 168 -25.91 5.70 -5.39
C SER A 168 -25.49 4.34 -4.85
N THR A 169 -26.31 3.31 -5.03
CA THR A 169 -25.96 1.91 -4.70
C THR A 169 -24.70 1.46 -5.46
N ARG A 170 -24.62 1.74 -6.77
CA ARG A 170 -23.43 1.43 -7.57
C ARG A 170 -22.18 2.16 -7.07
N LYS A 171 -22.30 3.44 -6.68
CA LYS A 171 -21.19 4.22 -6.10
C LYS A 171 -20.71 3.61 -4.78
N ILE A 172 -21.62 3.20 -3.91
CA ILE A 172 -21.28 2.50 -2.64
C ILE A 172 -20.59 1.17 -2.92
N GLY A 173 -21.06 0.41 -3.92
CA GLY A 173 -20.42 -0.84 -4.35
C GLY A 173 -18.98 -0.61 -4.84
N ALA A 174 -18.76 0.41 -5.67
CA ALA A 174 -17.42 0.78 -6.12
C ALA A 174 -16.51 1.24 -4.97
N GLU A 175 -17.02 2.07 -4.05
CA GLU A 175 -16.25 2.48 -2.87
C GLU A 175 -15.87 1.27 -2.01
N ARG A 176 -16.79 0.33 -1.80
CA ARG A 176 -16.52 -0.91 -1.04
C ARG A 176 -15.36 -1.69 -1.64
N VAL A 177 -15.34 -1.88 -2.96
CA VAL A 177 -14.22 -2.58 -3.62
C VAL A 177 -12.91 -1.82 -3.39
N MET A 178 -12.91 -0.49 -3.50
CA MET A 178 -11.72 0.34 -3.23
C MET A 178 -11.22 0.17 -1.79
N ARG A 179 -12.12 0.10 -0.80
CA ARG A 179 -11.81 -0.13 0.61
C ARG A 179 -11.27 -1.53 0.86
N LEU A 180 -11.88 -2.56 0.29
CA LEU A 180 -11.38 -3.94 0.38
C LEU A 180 -9.97 -4.07 -0.21
N MET A 181 -9.70 -3.42 -1.34
CA MET A 181 -8.35 -3.36 -1.90
C MET A 181 -7.37 -2.62 -0.97
N ALA A 182 -7.82 -1.58 -0.26
CA ALA A 182 -7.01 -0.90 0.75
C ALA A 182 -6.63 -1.84 1.89
N VAL A 183 -7.62 -2.54 2.44
CA VAL A 183 -7.42 -3.50 3.54
C VAL A 183 -6.48 -4.61 3.11
N ALA A 184 -6.69 -5.21 1.93
CA ALA A 184 -5.82 -6.24 1.38
C ALA A 184 -4.37 -5.74 1.24
N ALA A 185 -4.17 -4.53 0.72
CA ALA A 185 -2.84 -3.93 0.61
C ALA A 185 -2.20 -3.69 1.99
N ASN A 186 -2.93 -3.11 2.93
CA ASN A 186 -2.42 -2.79 4.27
C ASN A 186 -2.10 -4.05 5.08
N VAL A 187 -2.92 -5.10 5.00
CA VAL A 187 -2.64 -6.39 5.64
C VAL A 187 -1.39 -7.03 5.05
N ALA A 188 -1.26 -7.03 3.73
CA ALA A 188 -0.09 -7.57 3.07
C ALA A 188 1.19 -6.78 3.40
N ASP A 189 1.11 -5.45 3.45
CA ASP A 189 2.25 -4.61 3.85
C ASP A 189 2.56 -4.74 5.33
N LEU A 190 1.58 -4.99 6.19
CA LEU A 190 1.80 -5.31 7.61
C LEU A 190 2.64 -6.59 7.77
N ILE A 191 2.38 -7.64 6.99
CA ILE A 191 3.20 -8.87 7.00
C ILE A 191 4.66 -8.56 6.64
N ILE A 192 4.87 -7.68 5.66
CA ILE A 192 6.22 -7.26 5.24
C ILE A 192 6.91 -6.46 6.35
N ALA A 193 6.21 -5.50 6.96
CA ALA A 193 6.75 -4.70 8.05
C ALA A 193 7.08 -5.56 9.28
N LEU A 194 6.25 -6.55 9.61
CA LEU A 194 6.52 -7.50 10.70
C LEU A 194 7.81 -8.30 10.47
N ALA A 195 8.18 -8.60 9.22
CA ALA A 195 9.43 -9.30 8.90
C ALA A 195 10.69 -8.49 9.29
N ASP A 196 10.58 -7.16 9.41
CA ASP A 196 11.63 -6.25 9.84
C ASP A 196 11.56 -5.93 11.35
N ILE A 197 10.38 -6.01 11.98
CA ILE A 197 10.17 -5.74 13.41
C ILE A 197 10.50 -6.98 14.25
N GLU A 198 9.91 -8.12 13.90
CA GLU A 198 10.03 -9.40 14.59
C GLU A 198 10.26 -10.52 13.57
N PRO A 199 11.52 -10.67 13.11
CA PRO A 199 11.86 -11.66 12.10
C PRO A 199 11.48 -13.07 12.54
N ASN A 200 10.72 -13.79 11.72
CA ASN A 200 10.25 -15.12 12.00
C ASN A 200 10.17 -15.98 10.72
N PRO A 201 10.18 -17.32 10.83
CA PRO A 201 10.23 -18.20 9.65
C PRO A 201 9.09 -17.98 8.66
N PHE A 202 7.92 -17.54 9.12
CA PHE A 202 6.75 -17.30 8.28
C PHE A 202 6.85 -15.98 7.53
N CYS A 203 7.04 -14.86 8.24
CA CYS A 203 7.13 -13.52 7.67
C CYS A 203 8.37 -13.31 6.80
N ASN A 204 9.49 -13.97 7.11
CA ASN A 204 10.72 -13.86 6.31
C ASN A 204 10.79 -14.88 5.16
N HIS A 205 9.83 -15.81 5.06
CA HIS A 205 9.79 -16.76 3.95
C HIS A 205 9.63 -16.03 2.61
N ALA A 206 10.42 -16.42 1.60
CA ALA A 206 10.46 -15.73 0.32
C ALA A 206 9.08 -15.68 -0.38
N VAL A 207 8.31 -16.77 -0.28
CA VAL A 207 6.95 -16.86 -0.84
C VAL A 207 5.98 -15.94 -0.10
N THR A 208 6.04 -15.89 1.23
CA THR A 208 5.17 -15.02 2.05
C THR A 208 5.39 -13.55 1.70
N LEU A 209 6.65 -13.11 1.65
CA LEU A 209 7.02 -11.75 1.24
C LEU A 209 6.65 -11.48 -0.23
N GLY A 210 6.91 -12.44 -1.12
CA GLY A 210 6.58 -12.38 -2.54
C GLY A 210 5.09 -12.14 -2.79
N ILE A 211 4.24 -13.00 -2.24
CA ILE A 211 2.79 -12.92 -2.40
C ILE A 211 2.26 -11.64 -1.74
N SER A 212 2.68 -11.33 -0.52
CA SER A 212 2.24 -10.11 0.18
C SER A 212 2.60 -8.85 -0.62
N GLY A 213 3.82 -8.79 -1.15
CA GLY A 213 4.26 -7.68 -1.97
C GLY A 213 3.46 -7.51 -3.26
N LEU A 214 3.08 -8.61 -3.91
CA LEU A 214 2.23 -8.60 -5.11
C LEU A 214 0.79 -8.20 -4.80
N VAL A 215 0.19 -8.72 -3.72
CA VAL A 215 -1.16 -8.35 -3.28
C VAL A 215 -1.23 -6.83 -3.06
N SER A 216 -0.29 -6.25 -2.32
CA SER A 216 -0.25 -4.80 -2.12
C SER A 216 0.07 -4.01 -3.40
N ALA A 217 0.91 -4.54 -4.29
CA ALA A 217 1.18 -3.91 -5.58
C ALA A 217 -0.11 -3.82 -6.41
N TRP A 218 -0.76 -4.95 -6.66
CA TRP A 218 -1.91 -5.06 -7.56
C TRP A 218 -3.18 -4.41 -6.99
N ALA A 219 -3.41 -4.48 -5.69
CA ALA A 219 -4.44 -3.67 -5.04
C ALA A 219 -4.17 -2.16 -5.25
N GLY A 220 -2.90 -1.77 -5.22
CA GLY A 220 -2.45 -0.42 -5.57
C GLY A 220 -2.68 -0.05 -7.04
N TRP A 221 -2.45 -0.97 -7.98
CA TRP A 221 -2.79 -0.78 -9.39
C TRP A 221 -4.27 -0.47 -9.56
N TYR A 222 -5.13 -1.34 -9.00
CA TYR A 222 -6.58 -1.16 -9.08
C TYR A 222 -7.03 0.19 -8.51
N ARG A 223 -6.53 0.54 -7.32
CA ARG A 223 -6.93 1.78 -6.62
C ARG A 223 -6.48 3.07 -7.30
N ASN A 224 -5.37 3.03 -8.04
CA ASN A 224 -4.80 4.21 -8.69
C ASN A 224 -5.07 4.26 -10.19
N TRP A 225 -5.75 3.25 -10.74
CA TRP A 225 -6.08 3.18 -12.16
C TRP A 225 -7.04 4.32 -12.53
N PRO A 226 -6.74 5.10 -13.58
CA PRO A 226 -7.66 6.15 -14.04
C PRO A 226 -9.01 5.58 -14.45
N SER A 227 -10.09 6.12 -13.87
CA SER A 227 -11.46 5.80 -14.24
C SER A 227 -11.76 6.26 -15.67
#